data_AF-A0A7C4Z3U1-F1
#
_entry.id   AF-A0A7C4Z3U1-F1
#
_cell.length_a   1.000
_cell.length_b   1.000
_cell.length_c   1.000
_cell.angle_alpha   90.00
_cell.angle_beta   90.00
_cell.angle_gamma   90.00
#
_symmetry.space_group_name_H-M   'P 1'
#
loop_
_entity.id
_entity.type
_entity.pdbx_description
1 polymer ?
#
loop_
_entity_poly.entity_id
_entity_poly.type
_entity_poly.pdbx_seq_one_letter_code
_entity_poly.pdbx_strand_id
1 'polypeptide(L)'
;MEERGSPSPLSERELELLTLVAKGASNQQIARELFISVNTVKVHLRNIFDKLGVESRTEAAMLAVREGWIQLEGMPGSAPAAPEAPAVPPPAPISLPQRIFLLASLLVTLGIAFLLPARATPSAGRPASPFAERSVSTSLLPTNTSASRWSQQPAMPLARG
;
A
#
# COMPACT_ATOMS: atom_id res chain seq x y z
N MET A 1 33.69 -22.67 -18.99
CA MET A 1 32.62 -23.33 -18.23
C MET A 1 31.87 -22.22 -17.50
N GLU A 2 30.89 -21.62 -18.16
CA GLU A 2 29.99 -20.65 -17.52
C GLU A 2 28.92 -21.46 -16.78
N GLU A 3 29.11 -21.65 -15.48
CA GLU A 3 28.03 -22.00 -14.56
C GLU A 3 27.05 -20.82 -14.53
N ARG A 4 26.15 -20.76 -15.52
CA ARG A 4 25.00 -19.87 -15.46
C ARG A 4 24.10 -20.40 -14.35
N GLY A 5 24.07 -19.70 -13.22
CA GLY A 5 23.20 -19.99 -12.09
C GLY A 5 21.77 -20.28 -12.56
N SER A 6 21.12 -21.23 -11.88
CA SER A 6 19.78 -21.69 -12.18
C SER A 6 18.85 -20.50 -12.46
N PRO A 7 18.08 -20.51 -13.56
CA PRO A 7 17.20 -19.40 -13.89
C PRO A 7 16.23 -19.16 -12.73
N SER A 8 16.27 -17.96 -12.16
CA SER A 8 15.39 -17.59 -11.04
C SER A 8 13.93 -17.60 -11.51
N PRO A 9 12.99 -18.11 -10.70
CA PRO A 9 11.56 -18.02 -10.98
C PRO A 9 10.99 -16.60 -10.81
N LEU A 10 11.82 -15.65 -10.37
CA LEU A 10 11.45 -14.28 -10.08
C LEU A 10 11.76 -13.35 -11.25
N SER A 11 10.94 -12.31 -11.41
CA SER A 11 11.25 -11.21 -12.31
C SER A 11 12.46 -10.40 -11.82
N GLU A 12 13.08 -9.62 -12.71
CA GLU A 12 14.19 -8.73 -12.37
C GLU A 12 13.83 -7.79 -11.20
N ARG A 13 12.63 -7.21 -11.22
CA ARG A 13 12.15 -6.34 -10.16
C ARG A 13 11.97 -7.06 -8.81
N GLU A 14 11.56 -8.32 -8.85
CA GLU A 14 11.44 -9.15 -7.67
C GLU A 14 12.80 -9.57 -7.11
N LEU A 15 13.78 -9.83 -7.99
CA LEU A 15 15.18 -10.06 -7.62
C LEU A 15 15.80 -8.84 -6.96
N GLU A 16 15.54 -7.63 -7.45
CA GLU A 16 15.98 -6.38 -6.80
C GLU A 16 15.43 -6.27 -5.38
N LEU A 17 14.11 -6.49 -5.21
CA LEU A 17 13.50 -6.51 -3.88
C LEU A 17 14.15 -7.55 -2.96
N LEU A 18 14.33 -8.77 -3.46
CA LEU A 18 14.91 -9.88 -2.70
C LEU A 18 16.37 -9.63 -2.32
N THR A 19 17.12 -8.95 -3.19
CA THR A 19 18.50 -8.52 -2.91
C THR A 19 18.55 -7.56 -1.72
N LEU A 20 17.67 -6.56 -1.70
CA LEU A 20 17.58 -5.61 -0.58
C LEU A 20 17.12 -6.28 0.72
N VAL A 21 16.21 -7.25 0.60
CA VAL A 21 15.79 -8.09 1.73
C VAL A 21 16.97 -8.85 2.32
N ALA A 22 17.79 -9.48 1.49
CA ALA A 22 18.95 -10.25 1.92
C ALA A 22 20.06 -9.37 2.51
N LYS A 23 20.17 -8.12 2.06
CA LYS A 23 21.01 -7.09 2.70
C LYS A 23 20.49 -6.60 4.06
N GLY A 24 19.32 -7.08 4.49
CA GLY A 24 18.69 -6.70 5.76
C GLY A 24 17.93 -5.37 5.72
N ALA A 25 17.65 -4.82 4.53
CA ALA A 25 16.89 -3.57 4.41
C ALA A 25 15.44 -3.78 4.91
N SER A 26 14.92 -2.84 5.68
CA SER A 26 13.51 -2.78 6.09
C SER A 26 12.59 -2.42 4.92
N ASN A 27 11.29 -2.71 5.04
CA ASN A 27 10.32 -2.37 3.98
C ASN A 27 10.25 -0.86 3.70
N GLN A 28 10.55 -0.02 4.69
CA GLN A 28 10.64 1.43 4.50
C GLN A 28 11.89 1.83 3.72
N GLN A 29 13.04 1.17 3.96
CA GLN A 29 14.26 1.41 3.18
C GLN A 29 14.08 0.96 1.73
N ILE A 30 13.53 -0.25 1.52
CA ILE A 30 13.22 -0.78 0.19
C ILE A 30 12.28 0.16 -0.57
N ALA A 31 11.20 0.63 0.08
CA ALA A 31 10.27 1.57 -0.51
C ALA A 31 10.95 2.87 -1.00
N ARG A 32 11.88 3.40 -0.20
CA ARG A 32 12.64 4.61 -0.56
C ARG A 32 13.62 4.36 -1.70
N GLU A 33 14.39 3.28 -1.64
CA GLU A 33 15.41 2.94 -2.63
C GLU A 33 14.80 2.62 -3.99
N LEU A 34 13.63 1.98 -3.99
CA LEU A 34 12.92 1.56 -5.19
C LEU A 34 11.86 2.57 -5.65
N PHE A 35 11.70 3.71 -4.97
CA PHE A 35 10.71 4.76 -5.23
C PHE A 35 9.26 4.26 -5.33
N ILE A 36 8.87 3.35 -4.43
CA ILE A 36 7.51 2.77 -4.36
C ILE A 36 6.92 2.89 -2.95
N SER A 37 5.61 2.67 -2.81
CA SER A 37 4.98 2.70 -1.48
C SER A 37 5.38 1.48 -0.62
N VAL A 38 5.39 1.65 0.71
CA VAL A 38 5.62 0.53 1.64
C VAL A 38 4.57 -0.58 1.47
N ASN A 39 3.34 -0.21 1.12
CA ASN A 39 2.29 -1.19 0.84
C ASN A 39 2.61 -2.02 -0.40
N THR A 40 3.10 -1.38 -1.46
CA THR A 40 3.57 -2.03 -2.69
C THR A 40 4.70 -3.01 -2.37
N VAL A 41 5.69 -2.62 -1.53
CA VAL A 41 6.73 -3.55 -1.06
C VAL A 41 6.13 -4.77 -0.37
N LYS A 42 5.17 -4.60 0.55
CA LYS A 42 4.54 -5.73 1.26
C LYS A 42 3.83 -6.69 0.29
N VAL A 43 3.13 -6.17 -0.70
CA VAL A 43 2.46 -6.97 -1.74
C VAL A 43 3.49 -7.75 -2.56
N HIS A 44 4.54 -7.08 -3.04
CA HIS A 44 5.60 -7.75 -3.79
C HIS A 44 6.31 -8.83 -2.97
N LEU A 45 6.63 -8.57 -1.70
CA LEU A 45 7.27 -9.57 -0.84
C LEU A 45 6.38 -10.78 -0.61
N ARG A 46 5.07 -10.61 -0.42
CA ARG A 46 4.15 -11.73 -0.33
C ARG A 46 4.18 -12.58 -1.61
N ASN A 47 4.05 -11.95 -2.76
CA ASN A 47 4.09 -12.67 -4.05
C ASN A 47 5.43 -13.39 -4.27
N ILE A 48 6.54 -12.78 -3.85
CA ILE A 48 7.86 -13.42 -3.89
C ILE A 48 7.86 -14.65 -2.99
N PHE A 49 7.38 -14.54 -1.75
CA PHE A 49 7.35 -15.66 -0.81
C PHE A 49 6.47 -16.80 -1.33
N ASP A 50 5.31 -16.48 -1.90
CA ASP A 50 4.41 -17.46 -2.53
C ASP A 50 5.08 -18.16 -3.72
N LYS A 51 5.82 -17.43 -4.56
CA LYS A 51 6.58 -17.99 -5.69
C LYS A 51 7.74 -18.88 -5.25
N LEU A 52 8.37 -18.55 -4.12
CA LEU A 52 9.50 -19.29 -3.56
C LEU A 52 9.07 -20.44 -2.64
N GLY A 53 7.80 -20.49 -2.23
CA GLY A 53 7.29 -21.49 -1.30
C GLY A 53 7.85 -21.35 0.12
N VAL A 54 8.18 -20.12 0.54
CA VAL A 54 8.76 -19.81 1.85
C VAL A 54 7.80 -18.99 2.69
N GLU A 55 7.90 -19.07 4.02
CA GLU A 55 6.99 -18.35 4.92
C GLU A 55 7.63 -17.12 5.55
N SER A 56 8.96 -17.07 5.57
CA SER A 56 9.70 -16.01 6.25
C SER A 56 10.68 -15.25 5.35
N ARG A 57 10.92 -13.99 5.73
CA ARG A 57 11.92 -13.11 5.11
C ARG A 57 13.32 -13.75 5.12
N THR A 58 13.65 -14.41 6.24
CA THR A 58 14.96 -15.05 6.44
C THR A 58 15.09 -16.26 5.55
N GLU A 59 14.06 -17.11 5.46
CA GLU A 59 14.04 -18.25 4.51
C GLU A 59 14.22 -17.78 3.07
N ALA A 60 13.49 -16.76 2.64
CA ALA A 60 13.60 -16.19 1.30
C ALA A 60 15.04 -15.73 1.01
N ALA A 61 15.66 -15.02 1.95
CA ALA A 61 17.04 -14.54 1.81
C ALA A 61 18.04 -15.70 1.73
N MET A 62 17.93 -16.71 2.62
CA MET A 62 18.82 -17.87 2.61
C MET A 62 18.68 -18.70 1.33
N LEU A 63 17.44 -18.91 0.86
CA LEU A 63 17.16 -19.60 -0.38
C LEU A 63 17.83 -18.89 -1.56
N ALA A 64 17.64 -17.58 -1.67
CA ALA A 64 18.21 -16.78 -2.75
C ALA A 64 19.74 -16.83 -2.80
N VAL A 65 20.41 -16.85 -1.64
CA VAL A 65 21.86 -17.02 -1.55
C VAL A 65 22.29 -18.43 -1.94
N ARG A 66 21.57 -19.45 -1.45
CA ARG A 66 21.89 -20.86 -1.72
C ARG A 66 21.74 -21.22 -3.20
N GLU A 67 20.71 -20.69 -3.84
CA GLU A 67 20.47 -20.89 -5.28
C GLU A 67 21.33 -19.97 -6.17
N GLY A 68 22.12 -19.06 -5.57
CA GLY A 68 23.00 -18.15 -6.30
C GLY A 68 22.27 -17.05 -7.09
N TRP A 69 21.00 -16.79 -6.81
CA TRP A 69 20.21 -15.76 -7.50
C TRP A 69 20.64 -14.35 -7.11
N ILE A 70 21.17 -14.18 -5.90
CA ILE A 70 21.68 -12.91 -5.40
C ILE A 70 23.11 -13.10 -4.92
N GLN A 71 23.96 -12.15 -5.32
CA GLN A 71 25.34 -12.06 -4.84
C GLN A 71 25.39 -10.94 -3.82
N LEU A 72 25.62 -11.28 -2.54
CA LEU A 72 25.99 -10.26 -1.56
C LEU A 72 27.44 -9.87 -1.82
N GLU A 73 27.62 -8.91 -2.74
CA GLU A 73 28.87 -8.15 -2.91
C GLU A 73 29.29 -7.60 -1.53
N GLY A 74 30.26 -8.25 -0.88
CA GLY A 74 30.71 -7.89 0.47
C GLY A 74 31.08 -9.03 1.42
N MET A 75 31.28 -10.27 0.99
CA MET A 75 31.92 -11.29 1.85
C MET A 75 33.45 -11.08 1.83
N PRO A 76 34.10 -10.59 2.92
CA PRO A 76 35.55 -10.37 2.96
C PRO A 76 36.27 -11.72 3.12
N GLY A 77 36.47 -12.42 2.01
CA GLY A 77 37.15 -13.73 1.96
C GLY A 77 38.49 -13.74 1.24
N SER A 78 38.93 -12.63 0.61
CA SER A 78 40.26 -12.56 0.01
C SER A 78 40.81 -11.12 0.00
N ALA A 79 41.78 -10.90 0.90
CA ALA A 79 42.74 -9.80 1.01
C ALA A 79 42.27 -8.38 1.47
N PRO A 80 42.98 -7.75 2.43
CA PRO A 80 42.67 -6.42 2.93
C PRO A 80 43.35 -5.34 2.08
N ALA A 81 42.57 -4.49 1.42
CA ALA A 81 43.06 -3.21 0.93
C ALA A 81 41.89 -2.25 0.82
N ALA A 82 41.54 -1.65 1.97
CA ALA A 82 40.92 -0.33 1.94
C ALA A 82 41.88 0.62 1.19
N PRO A 83 41.32 1.49 0.34
CA PRO A 83 41.02 2.81 0.84
C PRO A 83 39.51 2.97 1.00
N GLU A 84 39.13 3.66 2.08
CA GLU A 84 37.79 4.15 2.39
C GLU A 84 36.84 4.18 1.18
N ALA A 85 35.85 3.28 1.19
CA ALA A 85 34.59 3.61 0.53
C ALA A 85 34.09 4.91 1.19
N PRO A 86 33.71 5.95 0.42
CA PRO A 86 33.13 7.14 1.00
C PRO A 86 31.92 6.68 1.80
N ALA A 87 31.93 6.95 3.10
CA ALA A 87 30.80 6.70 3.97
C ALA A 87 29.57 7.28 3.28
N VAL A 88 28.66 6.42 2.80
CA VAL A 88 27.35 6.88 2.35
C VAL A 88 26.76 7.57 3.58
N PRO A 89 26.59 8.91 3.56
CA PRO A 89 26.11 9.60 4.73
C PRO A 89 24.72 9.03 5.06
N PRO A 90 24.38 8.82 6.34
CA PRO A 90 23.01 8.47 6.70
C PRO A 90 22.06 9.48 6.03
N PRO A 91 20.88 9.06 5.53
CA PRO A 91 19.98 9.98 4.85
C PRO A 91 19.74 11.19 5.74
N ALA A 92 20.13 12.37 5.27
CA ALA A 92 20.09 13.59 6.05
C ALA A 92 18.65 13.82 6.57
N PRO A 93 18.46 14.23 7.84
CA PRO A 93 17.14 14.54 8.34
C PRO A 93 16.52 15.66 7.50
N ILE A 94 15.26 15.47 7.11
CA ILE A 94 14.49 16.41 6.30
C ILE A 94 14.62 17.82 6.89
N SER A 95 15.17 18.76 6.12
CA SER A 95 15.47 20.11 6.59
C SER A 95 14.17 20.93 6.77
N LEU A 96 14.15 21.81 7.77
CA LEU A 96 13.03 22.71 8.08
C LEU A 96 12.43 23.46 6.87
N PRO A 97 13.18 23.91 5.84
CA PRO A 97 12.57 24.54 4.67
C PRO A 97 11.66 23.60 3.86
N GLN A 98 11.94 22.30 3.79
CA GLN A 98 11.06 21.33 3.12
C GLN A 98 9.75 21.10 3.89
N ARG A 99 9.78 21.20 5.23
CA ARG A 99 8.58 21.13 6.07
C ARG A 99 7.70 22.38 5.89
N ILE A 100 8.34 23.55 5.79
CA ILE A 100 7.65 24.82 5.52
C ILE A 100 6.99 24.80 4.15
N PHE A 101 7.63 24.22 3.13
CA PHE A 101 7.05 24.10 1.79
C PHE A 101 5.83 23.19 1.73
N LEU A 102 5.83 22.06 2.47
CA LEU A 102 4.68 21.15 2.59
C LEU A 102 3.51 21.77 3.36
N LEU A 103 3.78 22.55 4.41
CA LEU A 103 2.75 23.29 5.13
C LEU A 103 2.21 24.47 4.31
N ALA A 104 3.08 25.14 3.54
CA ALA A 104 2.69 26.23 2.65
C ALA A 104 1.81 25.72 1.50
N SER A 105 2.10 24.55 0.90
CA SER A 105 1.24 23.97 -0.13
C SER A 105 -0.14 23.60 0.41
N LEU A 106 -0.21 23.08 1.65
CA LEU A 106 -1.47 22.77 2.35
C LEU A 106 -2.29 24.05 2.64
N LEU A 107 -1.63 25.14 3.04
CA LEU A 107 -2.27 26.45 3.27
C LEU A 107 -2.76 27.10 1.97
N VAL A 108 -2.02 26.98 0.86
CA VAL A 108 -2.42 27.49 -0.46
C VAL A 108 -3.67 26.75 -0.97
N THR A 109 -3.75 25.42 -0.79
CA THR A 109 -4.97 24.67 -1.11
C THR A 109 -6.17 25.05 -0.24
N LEU A 110 -5.97 25.39 1.04
CA LEU A 110 -7.06 25.77 1.94
C LEU A 110 -7.53 27.23 1.72
N GLY A 111 -6.62 28.13 1.33
CA GLY A 111 -6.93 29.54 1.06
C GLY A 111 -7.73 29.77 -0.22
N ILE A 112 -7.52 28.97 -1.27
CA ILE A 112 -8.24 29.09 -2.55
C ILE A 112 -9.74 28.72 -2.38
N ALA A 113 -10.07 27.82 -1.45
CA ALA A 113 -11.46 27.45 -1.15
C ALA A 113 -12.26 28.56 -0.41
N PHE A 114 -11.57 29.52 0.22
CA PHE A 114 -12.21 30.62 0.96
C PHE A 114 -12.49 31.86 0.10
N LEU A 115 -12.07 31.85 -1.18
CA LEU A 115 -12.22 32.95 -2.12
C LEU A 115 -13.29 32.69 -3.20
N LEU A 116 -14.27 31.80 -2.93
CA LEU A 116 -15.53 31.83 -3.68
C LEU A 116 -16.52 32.73 -2.92
N PRO A 117 -17.00 33.84 -3.52
CA PRO A 117 -18.06 34.60 -2.91
C PRO A 117 -19.32 33.73 -2.91
N ALA A 118 -19.82 33.41 -1.71
CA ALA A 118 -21.17 32.93 -1.53
C ALA A 118 -22.11 34.01 -2.11
N ARG A 119 -22.58 33.82 -3.34
CA ARG A 119 -23.71 34.59 -3.85
C ARG A 119 -24.91 34.23 -2.99
N ALA A 120 -25.21 35.11 -2.04
CA ALA A 120 -26.41 35.07 -1.24
C ALA A 120 -27.63 35.10 -2.16
N THR A 121 -28.37 33.99 -2.21
CA THR A 121 -29.71 33.97 -2.78
C THR A 121 -30.65 34.64 -1.78
N PRO A 122 -31.36 35.71 -2.16
CA PRO A 122 -32.26 36.42 -1.26
C PRO A 122 -33.43 35.51 -0.83
N SER A 123 -33.71 35.56 0.47
CA SER A 123 -34.86 34.95 1.15
C SER A 123 -36.18 35.42 0.52
N ALA A 124 -36.76 34.61 -0.36
CA ALA A 124 -38.15 34.76 -0.78
C ALA A 124 -39.07 34.09 0.23
N GLY A 125 -40.07 34.86 0.68
CA GLY A 125 -41.00 34.52 1.76
C GLY A 125 -41.68 33.16 1.62
N ARG A 126 -41.87 32.54 2.79
CA ARG A 126 -42.62 31.31 3.04
C ARG A 126 -44.12 31.53 2.77
N PRO A 127 -44.75 30.87 1.78
CA PRO A 127 -46.21 30.78 1.77
C PRO A 127 -46.65 29.80 2.87
N ALA A 128 -47.63 30.21 3.67
CA ALA A 128 -48.29 29.37 4.66
C ALA A 128 -48.93 28.16 3.95
N SER A 129 -48.45 26.95 4.25
CA SER A 129 -49.11 25.72 3.83
C SER A 129 -50.31 25.45 4.76
N PRO A 130 -51.54 25.30 4.24
CA PRO A 130 -52.76 25.14 5.04
C PRO A 130 -52.96 23.70 5.54
N PHE A 131 -51.90 22.90 5.63
CA PHE A 131 -51.98 21.47 5.95
C PHE A 131 -51.19 21.12 7.21
N ALA A 132 -51.25 22.00 8.20
CA ALA A 132 -50.85 21.72 9.57
C ALA A 132 -52.08 21.28 10.37
N GLU A 133 -52.72 20.18 10.00
CA GLU A 133 -53.68 19.50 10.89
C GLU A 133 -53.54 17.97 10.80
N ARG A 134 -53.23 17.39 11.97
CA ARG A 134 -53.65 16.07 12.51
C ARG A 134 -53.74 14.90 11.52
N SER A 135 -53.09 13.77 11.81
CA SER A 135 -53.54 12.95 12.93
C SER A 135 -52.56 11.84 13.25
N VAL A 136 -52.36 11.66 14.55
CA VAL A 136 -51.81 10.48 15.20
C VAL A 136 -52.68 9.28 14.83
N SER A 137 -52.08 8.20 14.35
CA SER A 137 -52.68 6.87 14.42
C SER A 137 -51.64 5.88 14.91
N THR A 138 -51.72 5.67 16.22
CA THR A 138 -51.19 4.50 16.92
C THR A 138 -51.89 3.26 16.37
N SER A 139 -51.13 2.26 15.92
CA SER A 139 -51.63 0.88 15.83
C SER A 139 -50.56 -0.07 16.33
N LEU A 140 -50.99 -0.99 17.19
CA LEU A 140 -50.22 -1.86 18.08
C LEU A 140 -49.89 -3.22 17.40
N LEU A 141 -48.62 -3.65 17.48
CA LEU A 141 -48.04 -5.03 17.61
C LEU A 141 -48.54 -6.23 16.74
N PRO A 142 -47.88 -7.42 16.70
CA PRO A 142 -46.49 -7.82 17.07
C PRO A 142 -45.75 -8.70 16.01
N THR A 143 -44.46 -8.98 16.28
CA THR A 143 -43.57 -10.10 15.86
C THR A 143 -43.50 -10.55 14.38
N ASN A 144 -42.27 -10.67 13.84
CA ASN A 144 -41.65 -11.97 13.50
C ASN A 144 -40.41 -11.77 12.58
N THR A 145 -39.27 -12.30 13.04
CA THR A 145 -38.22 -13.00 12.26
C THR A 145 -37.15 -12.23 11.47
N SER A 146 -35.95 -12.32 12.07
CA SER A 146 -34.64 -12.60 11.48
C SER A 146 -34.66 -13.41 10.17
N ALA A 147 -34.14 -12.86 9.07
CA ALA A 147 -33.54 -13.66 8.01
C ALA A 147 -32.51 -12.87 7.20
N SER A 148 -31.25 -13.05 7.55
CA SER A 148 -30.14 -13.37 6.64
C SER A 148 -30.24 -12.88 5.19
N ARG A 149 -29.66 -11.71 4.93
CA ARG A 149 -29.46 -11.07 3.62
C ARG A 149 -28.47 -11.80 2.67
N TRP A 150 -28.08 -13.04 2.97
CA TRP A 150 -26.95 -13.73 2.30
C TRP A 150 -27.32 -14.98 1.49
N SER A 151 -28.61 -15.26 1.23
CA SER A 151 -29.03 -16.53 0.59
C SER A 151 -29.60 -16.41 -0.82
N GLN A 152 -29.18 -15.42 -1.62
CA GLN A 152 -29.59 -15.31 -3.03
C GLN A 152 -28.37 -15.41 -3.94
N GLN A 153 -27.82 -16.63 -4.09
CA GLN A 153 -26.96 -16.96 -5.23
C GLN A 153 -27.82 -17.51 -6.38
N PRO A 154 -27.62 -17.07 -7.62
CA PRO A 154 -28.34 -17.59 -8.78
C PRO A 154 -27.93 -19.04 -9.10
N ALA A 155 -28.91 -19.88 -9.41
CA ALA A 155 -28.73 -21.28 -9.78
C ALA A 155 -27.95 -21.44 -11.10
N MET A 156 -27.00 -22.38 -11.13
CA MET A 156 -26.28 -22.80 -12.34
C MET A 156 -27.18 -23.58 -13.32
N PRO A 157 -26.92 -23.52 -14.64
CA PRO A 157 -27.63 -24.34 -15.62
C PRO A 157 -27.08 -25.77 -15.58
N LEU A 158 -27.93 -26.75 -15.30
CA LEU A 158 -27.59 -28.15 -15.46
C LEU A 158 -27.83 -28.62 -16.89
N ALA A 159 -26.88 -29.41 -17.35
CA ALA A 159 -26.82 -29.95 -18.69
C ALA A 159 -27.67 -31.23 -18.86
N ARG A 160 -28.03 -31.45 -20.13
CA ARG A 160 -28.36 -32.69 -20.86
C ARG A 160 -29.79 -33.23 -20.86
N GLY A 161 -30.22 -33.47 -22.10
CA GLY A 161 -31.25 -34.36 -22.60
C GLY A 161 -31.19 -34.31 -24.11
#